data_AF-A0A2P9BDT3-F1
#
_entry.id   AF-A0A2P9BDT3-F1
#
_cell.length_a   1.000
_cell.length_b   1.000
_cell.length_c   1.000
_cell.angle_alpha   90.00
_cell.angle_beta   90.00
_cell.angle_gamma   90.00
#
_symmetry.space_group_name_H-M   'P 1'
#
loop_
_entity.id
_entity.type
_entity.pdbx_description
1 polymer ?
#
loop_
_entity_poly.entity_id
_entity_poly.type
_entity_poly.pdbx_seq_one_letter_code
_entity_poly.pdbx_strand_id
1 'polypeptide(L)'
;MIIKFFFFSILFLLYANCYNTIKKIRIVKNYVKIINKNKSDWCIRKYKKIYNYNKIKVNLSSEYNSVNNKTNEQNNISKHIKELYIKNYIKIKNSFIHIKNILKNIKENLFQVTLKKQIIISVAFFFLHFYLLSEHFLILFPYQLIPNHSNILMSLDINNTLFLLTTLYFLKDIKTNFQTFRNKLKLNRFVLELQENKRKNILSISVLLIASYILSGYASIYTEKVLGILKLANITFNENIIKSLQILTGHFIWVFCSYLTFRNLLYPYFKNNKSNLNFRYTDRWCFKVIYGYLFSHFIFNIVDIFNNFILNYFTSDDIYSDNSIDEIVHEKEFFSTFLCIISPCFSAPFFEEFIYRFFVLKSLNLFMNINYAVTFSSLFFAIHHLNIFNLIPLFFLSFFWSYIYIYTDNILVTMLIHSFWNIYVFLTSLYN
;
A
#
# COMPACT_ATOMS: atom_id res chain seq x y z
N MET A 1 11.53 0.85 -23.95
CA MET A 1 12.48 -0.17 -23.41
C MET A 1 12.95 0.13 -21.98
N ILE A 2 13.33 1.38 -21.67
CA ILE A 2 13.76 1.83 -20.32
C ILE A 2 12.65 1.64 -19.26
N ILE A 3 11.40 1.94 -19.63
CA ILE A 3 10.20 1.76 -18.80
C ILE A 3 10.01 0.29 -18.41
N LYS A 4 10.16 -0.66 -19.35
CA LYS A 4 10.10 -2.11 -19.08
C LYS A 4 11.23 -2.57 -18.14
N PHE A 5 12.43 -2.01 -18.27
CA PHE A 5 13.58 -2.31 -17.38
C PHE A 5 13.38 -1.78 -15.95
N PHE A 6 12.81 -0.60 -15.83
CA PHE A 6 12.46 0.01 -14.55
C PHE A 6 11.34 -0.77 -13.83
N PHE A 7 10.37 -1.30 -14.59
CA PHE A 7 9.33 -2.17 -14.04
C PHE A 7 9.86 -3.54 -13.63
N PHE A 8 10.80 -4.10 -14.38
CA PHE A 8 11.49 -5.33 -13.99
C PHE A 8 12.26 -5.19 -12.67
N SER A 9 12.84 -4.01 -12.42
CA SER A 9 13.57 -3.75 -11.17
C SER A 9 12.63 -3.57 -9.96
N ILE A 10 11.44 -3.00 -10.14
CA ILE A 10 10.38 -2.97 -9.10
C ILE A 10 9.85 -4.38 -8.80
N LEU A 11 9.58 -5.19 -9.83
CA LEU A 11 9.19 -6.59 -9.70
C LEU A 11 10.26 -7.41 -8.96
N PHE A 12 11.54 -7.18 -9.27
CA PHE A 12 12.66 -7.84 -8.61
C PHE A 12 12.80 -7.41 -7.14
N LEU A 13 12.54 -6.13 -6.82
CA LEU A 13 12.48 -5.63 -5.44
C LEU A 13 11.40 -6.35 -4.61
N LEU A 14 10.20 -6.46 -5.18
CA LEU A 14 9.05 -7.13 -4.54
C LEU A 14 9.35 -8.61 -4.33
N TYR A 15 9.87 -9.29 -5.35
CA TYR A 15 10.25 -10.71 -5.31
C TYR A 15 11.34 -11.00 -4.27
N ALA A 16 12.41 -10.19 -4.23
CA ALA A 16 13.52 -10.36 -3.27
C ALA A 16 13.07 -10.21 -1.81
N ASN A 17 12.04 -9.39 -1.54
CA ASN A 17 11.50 -9.20 -0.21
C ASN A 17 10.59 -10.35 0.26
N CYS A 18 9.90 -11.05 -0.64
CA CYS A 18 9.04 -12.18 -0.29
C CYS A 18 9.83 -13.34 0.35
N TYR A 19 11.06 -13.63 -0.12
CA TYR A 19 11.83 -14.82 0.29
C TYR A 19 12.63 -14.74 1.60
N ASN A 20 12.58 -13.63 2.36
CA ASN A 20 13.23 -13.59 3.68
C ASN A 20 12.42 -14.31 4.77
N THR A 21 12.53 -15.63 4.85
CA THR A 21 12.38 -16.39 6.11
C THR A 21 13.43 -17.51 6.13
N ILE A 22 14.58 -17.25 6.75
CA ILE A 22 15.46 -18.33 7.22
C ILE A 22 15.41 -18.29 8.74
N LYS A 23 14.67 -19.26 9.30
CA LYS A 23 14.67 -19.59 10.73
C LYS A 23 16.13 -19.76 11.19
N LYS A 24 16.51 -19.10 12.28
CA LYS A 24 17.76 -19.41 13.00
C LYS A 24 17.71 -20.89 13.41
N ILE A 25 18.46 -21.74 12.73
CA ILE A 25 18.67 -23.13 13.16
C ILE A 25 19.60 -23.07 14.37
N ARG A 26 19.07 -23.41 15.55
CA ARG A 26 19.86 -23.54 16.78
C ARG A 26 20.59 -24.88 16.72
N ILE A 27 21.91 -24.84 16.60
CA ILE A 27 22.77 -26.04 16.67
C ILE A 27 23.03 -26.31 18.16
N VAL A 28 22.43 -27.35 18.72
CA VAL A 28 22.78 -27.86 20.06
C VAL A 28 23.86 -28.94 19.88
N LYS A 29 25.02 -28.76 20.50
CA LYS A 29 26.07 -29.79 20.58
C LYS A 29 25.98 -30.46 21.95
N ASN A 30 25.64 -31.74 22.01
CA ASN A 30 25.78 -32.53 23.23
C ASN A 30 27.14 -33.26 23.21
N TYR A 31 27.90 -33.12 24.30
CA TYR A 31 29.14 -33.86 24.55
C TYR A 31 28.81 -35.14 25.33
N VAL A 32 29.40 -36.28 24.94
CA VAL A 32 29.35 -37.53 25.72
C VAL A 32 30.74 -37.87 26.23
N LYS A 33 30.80 -38.15 27.53
CA LYS A 33 31.98 -38.51 28.34
C LYS A 33 32.52 -39.88 27.94
N ILE A 34 33.86 -40.04 27.94
CA ILE A 34 34.54 -41.32 27.74
C ILE A 34 34.61 -42.05 29.08
N ILE A 35 34.22 -43.33 29.11
CA ILE A 35 34.50 -44.24 30.22
C ILE A 35 35.49 -45.28 29.68
N ASN A 36 36.69 -45.30 30.25
CA ASN A 36 37.73 -46.28 29.97
C ASN A 36 37.50 -47.52 30.84
N LYS A 37 37.65 -48.73 30.27
CA LYS A 37 38.29 -49.87 30.95
C LYS A 37 38.72 -50.96 29.96
N ASN A 38 40.05 -51.02 29.78
CA ASN A 38 40.94 -52.16 29.57
C ASN A 38 40.87 -53.09 28.34
N LYS A 39 42.08 -53.20 27.78
CA LYS A 39 42.74 -54.29 27.02
C LYS A 39 42.40 -54.47 25.54
N SER A 40 43.45 -54.18 24.75
CA SER A 40 43.72 -54.50 23.35
C SER A 40 42.74 -53.97 22.29
N ASP A 41 43.35 -53.46 21.23
CA ASP A 41 42.81 -53.14 19.91
C ASP A 41 42.24 -51.72 19.67
N TRP A 42 42.82 -51.15 18.61
CA TRP A 42 42.60 -49.90 17.92
C TRP A 42 41.22 -49.25 18.14
N CYS A 43 41.20 -48.13 18.86
CA CYS A 43 40.01 -47.30 19.02
C CYS A 43 39.75 -46.42 17.77
N ILE A 44 38.90 -46.89 16.86
CA ILE A 44 38.35 -46.07 15.76
C ILE A 44 37.22 -45.20 16.33
N ARG A 45 37.44 -43.88 16.45
CA ARG A 45 36.37 -42.91 16.76
C ARG A 45 35.45 -42.72 15.56
N LYS A 46 34.23 -43.27 15.62
CA LYS A 46 33.18 -42.99 14.63
C LYS A 46 32.43 -41.71 15.03
N TYR A 47 32.66 -40.61 14.31
CA TYR A 47 31.85 -39.40 14.44
C TYR A 47 30.57 -39.53 13.60
N LYS A 48 29.39 -39.59 14.25
CA LYS A 48 28.12 -39.51 13.53
C LYS A 48 27.68 -38.05 13.45
N LYS A 49 28.01 -37.39 12.33
CA LYS A 49 27.37 -36.11 11.95
C LYS A 49 26.15 -36.43 11.11
N ILE A 50 24.97 -36.40 11.70
CA ILE A 50 23.71 -36.49 10.96
C ILE A 50 23.40 -35.09 10.45
N TYR A 51 23.48 -34.91 9.14
CA TYR A 51 22.90 -33.77 8.45
C TYR A 51 21.66 -34.28 7.71
N ASN A 52 20.47 -33.88 8.15
CA ASN A 52 19.27 -34.06 7.33
C ASN A 52 19.31 -33.03 6.20
N TYR A 53 19.88 -33.44 5.06
CA TYR A 53 19.55 -32.86 3.78
C TYR A 53 18.51 -33.75 3.13
N ASN A 54 17.38 -33.17 2.68
CA ASN A 54 16.54 -33.84 1.68
C ASN A 54 17.37 -33.93 0.39
N LYS A 55 18.07 -35.05 0.20
CA LYS A 55 18.77 -35.41 -1.03
C LYS A 55 18.06 -36.58 -1.68
N ILE A 56 17.65 -36.33 -2.92
CA ILE A 56 17.37 -37.32 -3.96
C ILE A 56 18.46 -38.41 -3.91
N LYS A 57 18.05 -39.67 -3.71
CA LYS A 57 18.92 -40.84 -3.84
C LYS A 57 18.97 -41.23 -5.31
N VAL A 58 20.16 -41.26 -5.89
CA VAL A 58 20.45 -42.03 -7.10
C VAL A 58 21.39 -43.16 -6.65
N ASN A 59 20.88 -44.38 -6.66
CA ASN A 59 21.68 -45.59 -6.46
C ASN A 59 22.35 -45.96 -7.78
N LEU A 60 23.65 -46.25 -7.75
CA LEU A 60 24.32 -47.01 -8.79
C LEU A 60 25.15 -48.08 -8.07
N SER A 61 24.65 -49.31 -8.12
CA SER A 61 25.34 -50.52 -7.70
C SER A 61 26.45 -50.85 -8.70
N SER A 62 27.60 -51.32 -8.22
CA SER A 62 28.54 -52.07 -9.05
C SER A 62 29.15 -53.19 -8.24
N GLU A 63 28.72 -54.42 -8.56
CA GLU A 63 29.46 -55.65 -8.27
C GLU A 63 30.78 -55.63 -9.06
N TYR A 64 31.84 -56.10 -8.42
CA TYR A 64 33.17 -56.29 -9.00
C TYR A 64 33.24 -57.68 -9.64
N ASN A 65 33.77 -57.79 -10.87
CA ASN A 65 34.80 -58.78 -11.19
C ASN A 65 35.51 -58.50 -12.54
N SER A 66 36.85 -58.44 -12.43
CA SER A 66 37.93 -58.83 -13.36
C SER A 66 37.85 -58.51 -14.87
N VAL A 67 38.86 -57.81 -15.40
CA VAL A 67 39.98 -58.34 -16.23
C VAL A 67 40.83 -57.17 -16.79
N ASN A 68 42.14 -57.40 -16.85
CA ASN A 68 43.24 -56.48 -17.15
C ASN A 68 43.26 -55.85 -18.56
N ASN A 69 44.07 -54.77 -18.67
CA ASN A 69 44.68 -54.16 -19.88
C ASN A 69 44.02 -52.92 -20.54
N LYS A 70 43.40 -52.02 -19.75
CA LYS A 70 43.05 -50.63 -20.16
C LYS A 70 43.32 -49.57 -19.08
N THR A 71 44.22 -49.85 -18.13
CA THR A 71 44.25 -49.14 -16.84
C THR A 71 45.00 -47.80 -16.83
N ASN A 72 45.90 -47.49 -17.76
CA ASN A 72 46.62 -46.20 -17.73
C ASN A 72 45.88 -45.06 -18.44
N GLU A 73 45.21 -45.30 -19.58
CA GLU A 73 44.44 -44.27 -20.28
C GLU A 73 43.09 -43.99 -19.60
N GLN A 74 42.38 -45.02 -19.12
CA GLN A 74 41.12 -44.82 -18.40
C GLN A 74 41.31 -44.12 -17.04
N ASN A 75 42.44 -44.35 -16.36
CA ASN A 75 42.75 -43.62 -15.12
C ASN A 75 43.06 -42.14 -15.40
N ASN A 76 43.75 -41.82 -16.50
CA ASN A 76 44.00 -40.42 -16.88
C ASN A 76 42.72 -39.71 -17.31
N ILE A 77 41.87 -40.34 -18.13
CA ILE A 77 40.58 -39.77 -18.54
C ILE A 77 39.64 -39.59 -17.34
N SER A 78 39.55 -40.57 -16.43
CA SER A 78 38.74 -40.43 -15.22
C SER A 78 39.24 -39.31 -14.30
N LYS A 79 40.57 -39.14 -14.19
CA LYS A 79 41.21 -38.09 -13.41
C LYS A 79 40.96 -36.72 -14.05
N HIS A 80 41.04 -36.60 -15.37
CA HIS A 80 40.73 -35.38 -16.11
C HIS A 80 39.24 -35.01 -16.03
N ILE A 81 38.33 -35.99 -16.13
CA ILE A 81 36.89 -35.77 -15.94
C ILE A 81 36.62 -35.31 -14.51
N LYS A 82 37.30 -35.89 -13.51
CA LYS A 82 37.17 -35.51 -12.10
C LYS A 82 37.72 -34.11 -11.84
N GLU A 83 38.84 -33.73 -12.45
CA GLU A 83 39.41 -32.38 -12.40
C GLU A 83 38.51 -31.36 -13.08
N LEU A 84 37.96 -31.66 -14.26
CA LEU A 84 36.98 -30.83 -14.96
C LEU A 84 35.71 -30.65 -14.12
N TYR A 85 35.22 -31.72 -13.49
CA TYR A 85 34.05 -31.65 -12.63
C TYR A 85 34.32 -30.81 -11.37
N ILE A 86 35.47 -30.97 -10.72
CA ILE A 86 35.87 -30.18 -9.56
C ILE A 86 36.04 -28.70 -9.94
N LYS A 87 36.68 -28.41 -11.08
CA LYS A 87 36.88 -27.05 -11.60
C LYS A 87 35.54 -26.38 -11.93
N ASN A 88 34.63 -27.09 -12.59
CA ASN A 88 33.29 -26.59 -12.90
C ASN A 88 32.44 -26.42 -11.63
N TYR A 89 32.52 -27.33 -10.67
CA TYR A 89 31.83 -27.22 -9.38
C TYR A 89 32.32 -26.00 -8.59
N ILE A 90 33.64 -25.76 -8.54
CA ILE A 90 34.21 -24.58 -7.88
C ILE A 90 33.75 -23.30 -8.59
N LYS A 91 33.75 -23.28 -9.93
CA LYS A 91 33.27 -22.15 -10.73
C LYS A 91 31.79 -21.85 -10.45
N ILE A 92 30.94 -22.88 -10.46
CA ILE A 92 29.50 -22.77 -10.14
C ILE A 92 29.29 -22.29 -8.70
N LYS A 93 30.00 -22.87 -7.73
CA LYS A 93 29.92 -22.46 -6.32
C LYS A 93 30.33 -21.00 -6.12
N ASN A 94 31.41 -20.56 -6.77
CA ASN A 94 31.87 -19.17 -6.72
C ASN A 94 30.87 -18.22 -7.37
N SER A 95 30.25 -18.60 -8.50
CA SER A 95 29.15 -17.85 -9.11
C SER A 95 27.95 -17.74 -8.16
N PHE A 96 27.54 -18.82 -7.48
CA PHE A 96 26.47 -18.76 -6.49
C PHE A 96 26.82 -17.89 -5.28
N ILE A 97 28.08 -17.89 -4.83
CA ILE A 97 28.54 -17.00 -3.75
C ILE A 97 28.50 -15.54 -4.20
N HIS A 98 28.94 -15.23 -5.43
CA HIS A 98 28.84 -13.89 -5.99
C HIS A 98 27.40 -13.43 -6.14
N ILE A 99 26.52 -14.28 -6.69
CA ILE A 99 25.08 -13.98 -6.78
C ILE A 99 24.50 -13.73 -5.39
N LYS A 100 24.85 -14.54 -4.39
CA LYS A 100 24.41 -14.34 -3.00
C LYS A 100 24.92 -13.03 -2.41
N ASN A 101 26.18 -12.65 -2.69
CA ASN A 101 26.76 -11.39 -2.21
C ASN A 101 26.16 -10.19 -2.93
N ILE A 102 25.90 -10.26 -4.23
CA ILE A 102 25.17 -9.25 -5.00
C ILE A 102 23.76 -9.10 -4.44
N LEU A 103 23.03 -10.20 -4.22
CA LEU A 103 21.71 -10.16 -3.59
C LEU A 103 21.76 -9.58 -2.17
N LYS A 104 22.82 -9.86 -1.40
CA LYS A 104 23.02 -9.31 -0.06
C LYS A 104 23.33 -7.81 -0.11
N ASN A 105 24.14 -7.35 -1.05
CA ASN A 105 24.53 -5.95 -1.23
C ASN A 105 23.36 -5.12 -1.79
N ILE A 106 22.61 -5.68 -2.75
CA ILE A 106 21.32 -5.16 -3.22
C ILE A 106 20.36 -5.06 -2.03
N LYS A 107 20.26 -6.11 -1.21
CA LYS A 107 19.44 -6.12 0.01
C LYS A 107 19.86 -5.03 1.00
N GLU A 108 21.14 -4.84 1.27
CA GLU A 108 21.67 -3.81 2.19
C GLU A 108 21.43 -2.38 1.65
N ASN A 109 21.67 -2.14 0.36
CA ASN A 109 21.40 -0.86 -0.31
C ASN A 109 19.90 -0.56 -0.47
N LEU A 110 19.07 -1.58 -0.65
CA LEU A 110 17.62 -1.49 -0.63
C LEU A 110 17.06 -1.28 0.78
N PHE A 111 17.80 -1.64 1.84
CA PHE A 111 17.31 -1.48 3.20
C PHE A 111 17.57 -0.10 3.82
N GLN A 112 18.43 0.70 3.20
CA GLN A 112 18.50 2.15 3.42
C GLN A 112 17.52 2.87 2.48
N VAL A 113 16.22 2.65 2.71
CA VAL A 113 15.17 3.41 2.00
C VAL A 113 15.03 4.76 2.69
N THR A 114 15.68 5.78 2.14
CA THR A 114 15.46 7.16 2.55
C THR A 114 14.02 7.58 2.19
N LEU A 115 13.50 8.62 2.84
CA LEU A 115 12.19 9.19 2.53
C LEU A 115 12.03 9.47 1.02
N LYS A 116 13.04 10.07 0.41
CA LYS A 116 13.10 10.34 -1.03
C LYS A 116 12.94 9.08 -1.88
N LYS A 117 13.64 7.99 -1.53
CA LYS A 117 13.50 6.71 -2.24
C LYS A 117 12.09 6.11 -2.07
N GLN A 118 11.49 6.21 -0.88
CA GLN A 118 10.13 5.71 -0.64
C GLN A 118 9.10 6.44 -1.52
N ILE A 119 9.19 7.77 -1.57
CA ILE A 119 8.32 8.61 -2.42
C ILE A 119 8.51 8.24 -3.89
N ILE A 120 9.75 8.19 -4.37
CA ILE A 120 10.04 7.85 -5.78
C ILE A 120 9.47 6.47 -6.14
N ILE A 121 9.67 5.44 -5.30
CA ILE A 121 9.16 4.09 -5.55
C ILE A 121 7.63 4.09 -5.58
N SER A 122 6.98 4.74 -4.63
CA SER A 122 5.50 4.78 -4.56
C SER A 122 4.89 5.53 -5.74
N VAL A 123 5.44 6.69 -6.12
CA VAL A 123 4.97 7.49 -7.27
C VAL A 123 5.23 6.75 -8.59
N ALA A 124 6.42 6.17 -8.75
CA ALA A 124 6.75 5.32 -9.90
C ALA A 124 5.77 4.15 -10.05
N PHE A 125 5.45 3.47 -8.94
CA PHE A 125 4.50 2.38 -8.92
C PHE A 125 3.09 2.86 -9.28
N PHE A 126 2.66 4.00 -8.76
CA PHE A 126 1.37 4.60 -9.08
C PHE A 126 1.23 4.82 -10.60
N PHE A 127 2.18 5.51 -11.23
CA PHE A 127 2.13 5.77 -12.67
C PHE A 127 2.27 4.50 -13.51
N LEU A 128 3.06 3.51 -13.06
CA LEU A 128 3.08 2.18 -13.66
C LEU A 128 1.68 1.57 -13.70
N HIS A 129 1.03 1.54 -12.54
CA HIS A 129 -0.28 0.93 -12.40
C HIS A 129 -1.33 1.67 -13.24
N PHE A 130 -1.32 3.01 -13.18
CA PHE A 130 -2.18 3.85 -14.00
C PHE A 130 -2.00 3.57 -15.50
N TYR A 131 -0.75 3.55 -15.97
CA TYR A 131 -0.43 3.28 -17.37
C TYR A 131 -0.87 1.88 -17.82
N LEU A 132 -0.66 0.86 -16.99
CA LEU A 132 -1.11 -0.50 -17.28
C LEU A 132 -2.63 -0.61 -17.36
N LEU A 133 -3.36 0.11 -16.51
CA LEU A 133 -4.81 0.19 -16.59
C LEU A 133 -5.26 0.97 -17.84
N SER A 134 -4.52 2.00 -18.28
CA SER A 134 -4.89 2.79 -19.46
C SER A 134 -4.56 2.13 -20.81
N GLU A 135 -3.55 1.24 -20.88
CA GLU A 135 -3.12 0.65 -22.16
C GLU A 135 -3.77 -0.71 -22.51
N HIS A 136 -4.33 -1.45 -21.54
CA HIS A 136 -4.94 -2.76 -21.81
C HIS A 136 -6.43 -2.68 -22.16
N PHE A 137 -6.69 -2.27 -23.39
CA PHE A 137 -7.92 -2.47 -24.14
C PHE A 137 -8.03 -3.94 -24.62
N LEU A 138 -9.16 -4.61 -24.35
CA LEU A 138 -9.64 -5.87 -24.96
C LEU A 138 -8.68 -7.07 -24.94
N ILE A 139 -8.57 -7.78 -23.82
CA ILE A 139 -8.29 -9.24 -23.87
C ILE A 139 -9.62 -9.98 -23.81
N LEU A 140 -10.12 -10.37 -24.98
CA LEU A 140 -11.12 -11.42 -25.11
C LEU A 140 -10.53 -12.71 -24.52
N PHE A 141 -10.81 -13.01 -23.26
CA PHE A 141 -10.79 -14.40 -22.82
C PHE A 141 -11.80 -15.16 -23.70
N PRO A 142 -11.50 -16.41 -24.14
CA PRO A 142 -12.34 -17.14 -25.07
C PRO A 142 -13.75 -17.46 -24.54
N TYR A 143 -14.05 -17.13 -23.27
CA TYR A 143 -15.39 -17.21 -22.68
C TYR A 143 -15.61 -16.05 -21.69
N GLN A 144 -15.84 -14.84 -22.20
CA GLN A 144 -16.39 -13.75 -21.40
C GLN A 144 -17.92 -13.87 -21.44
N LEU A 145 -18.50 -14.49 -20.40
CA LEU A 145 -19.95 -14.74 -20.27
C LEU A 145 -20.80 -13.47 -20.19
N ILE A 146 -20.18 -12.31 -19.96
CA ILE A 146 -20.83 -11.00 -19.89
C ILE A 146 -19.97 -10.00 -20.69
N PRO A 147 -20.45 -9.43 -21.79
CA PRO A 147 -19.70 -8.44 -22.55
C PRO A 147 -19.48 -7.19 -21.69
N ASN A 148 -18.22 -6.74 -21.63
CA ASN A 148 -17.78 -5.64 -20.78
C ASN A 148 -17.63 -4.36 -21.61
N HIS A 149 -18.72 -3.64 -21.82
CA HIS A 149 -18.75 -2.38 -22.57
C HIS A 149 -18.48 -1.14 -21.69
N SER A 150 -18.31 -1.31 -20.38
CA SER A 150 -18.38 -0.25 -19.37
C SER A 150 -17.14 -0.13 -18.46
N ASN A 151 -15.98 -0.68 -18.86
CA ASN A 151 -14.76 -0.73 -18.03
C ASN A 151 -14.92 -1.45 -16.67
N ILE A 152 -16.06 -2.10 -16.42
CA ILE A 152 -16.37 -2.83 -15.19
C ILE A 152 -15.42 -4.03 -15.08
N LEU A 153 -14.64 -4.15 -14.01
CA LEU A 153 -13.65 -5.24 -13.80
C LEU A 153 -12.35 -5.13 -14.63
N MET A 154 -12.02 -4.03 -15.31
CA MET A 154 -10.61 -3.79 -15.72
C MET A 154 -9.66 -3.78 -14.50
N SER A 155 -10.23 -3.35 -13.36
CA SER A 155 -9.91 -3.72 -11.97
C SER A 155 -9.25 -5.08 -11.70
N LEU A 156 -9.90 -6.10 -12.26
CA LEU A 156 -9.60 -7.51 -12.04
C LEU A 156 -8.67 -8.08 -13.10
N ASP A 157 -8.53 -7.43 -14.25
CA ASP A 157 -7.58 -7.81 -15.31
C ASP A 157 -6.16 -7.28 -15.03
N ILE A 158 -5.87 -7.23 -13.74
CA ILE A 158 -4.58 -7.43 -13.10
C ILE A 158 -3.63 -8.19 -14.03
N ASN A 159 -2.53 -7.55 -14.42
CA ASN A 159 -1.29 -8.27 -14.68
C ASN A 159 -0.99 -9.12 -13.43
N ASN A 160 -1.45 -10.39 -13.42
CA ASN A 160 -1.60 -11.27 -12.25
C ASN A 160 -0.36 -11.27 -11.35
N THR A 161 0.80 -11.01 -11.95
CA THR A 161 2.09 -10.87 -11.30
C THR A 161 2.17 -9.72 -10.29
N LEU A 162 1.67 -8.51 -10.55
CA LEU A 162 1.87 -7.35 -9.67
C LEU A 162 0.99 -7.44 -8.42
N PHE A 163 -0.29 -7.76 -8.60
CA PHE A 163 -1.20 -8.01 -7.48
C PHE A 163 -0.80 -9.25 -6.70
N LEU A 164 -0.39 -10.35 -7.36
CA LEU A 164 0.09 -11.53 -6.64
C LEU A 164 1.34 -11.23 -5.82
N LEU A 165 2.32 -10.48 -6.36
CA LEU A 165 3.53 -10.11 -5.62
C LEU A 165 3.21 -9.20 -4.42
N THR A 166 2.34 -8.21 -4.60
CA THR A 166 1.93 -7.31 -3.52
C THR A 166 1.07 -8.02 -2.49
N THR A 167 0.22 -8.96 -2.89
CA THR A 167 -0.56 -9.85 -2.00
C THR A 167 0.37 -10.75 -1.19
N LEU A 168 1.38 -11.37 -1.81
CA LEU A 168 2.38 -12.18 -1.11
C LEU A 168 3.16 -11.34 -0.07
N TYR A 169 3.52 -10.11 -0.43
CA TYR A 169 4.17 -9.18 0.51
C TYR A 169 3.24 -8.80 1.66
N PHE A 170 1.99 -8.48 1.37
CA PHE A 170 0.96 -8.16 2.35
C PHE A 170 0.71 -9.31 3.32
N LEU A 171 0.55 -10.55 2.84
CA LEU A 171 0.38 -11.73 3.68
C LEU A 171 1.58 -11.95 4.62
N LYS A 172 2.79 -11.68 4.12
CA LYS A 172 4.00 -11.73 4.94
C LYS A 172 4.01 -10.64 6.02
N ASP A 173 3.70 -9.40 5.64
CA ASP A 173 3.66 -8.25 6.54
C ASP A 173 2.61 -8.45 7.64
N ILE A 174 1.39 -8.87 7.26
CA ILE A 174 0.32 -9.23 8.20
C ILE A 174 0.78 -10.31 9.15
N LYS A 175 1.35 -11.42 8.65
CA LYS A 175 1.80 -12.51 9.52
C LYS A 175 2.79 -12.03 10.58
N THR A 176 3.63 -11.05 10.25
CA THR A 176 4.57 -10.46 11.22
C THR A 176 3.91 -9.52 12.23
N ASN A 177 2.92 -8.73 11.80
CA ASN A 177 2.31 -7.67 12.62
C ASN A 177 0.91 -8.01 13.16
N PHE A 178 0.43 -9.25 12.95
CA PHE A 178 -0.94 -9.66 13.28
C PHE A 178 -1.27 -9.48 14.76
N GLN A 179 -0.35 -9.84 15.65
CA GLN A 179 -0.58 -9.73 17.09
C GLN A 179 -0.70 -8.28 17.54
N THR A 180 0.14 -7.38 17.00
CA THR A 180 0.05 -5.94 17.27
C THR A 180 -1.25 -5.35 16.73
N PHE A 181 -1.68 -5.77 15.55
CA PHE A 181 -2.95 -5.36 14.96
C PHE A 181 -4.15 -5.83 15.81
N ARG A 182 -4.19 -7.12 16.16
CA ARG A 182 -5.23 -7.70 17.03
C ARG A 182 -5.31 -7.01 18.39
N ASN A 183 -4.18 -6.58 18.95
CA ASN A 183 -4.18 -5.83 20.20
C ASN A 183 -4.79 -4.42 20.07
N LYS A 184 -4.59 -3.75 18.93
CA LYS A 184 -5.23 -2.44 18.66
C LYS A 184 -6.74 -2.54 18.44
N LEU A 185 -7.22 -3.70 17.96
CA LEU A 185 -8.65 -3.97 17.79
C LEU A 185 -9.40 -4.21 19.11
N LYS A 186 -8.70 -4.31 20.25
CA LYS A 186 -9.36 -4.42 21.55
C LYS A 186 -9.95 -3.06 21.95
N LEU A 187 -11.03 -3.14 22.72
CA LEU A 187 -11.76 -1.97 23.21
C LEU A 187 -10.83 -0.97 23.94
N ASN A 188 -10.99 0.31 23.65
CA ASN A 188 -10.21 1.44 24.20
C ASN A 188 -8.69 1.40 23.95
N ARG A 189 -8.19 0.62 22.99
CA ARG A 189 -6.73 0.56 22.68
C ARG A 189 -6.27 1.49 21.57
N PHE A 190 -7.17 1.98 20.73
CA PHE A 190 -6.86 2.85 19.59
C PHE A 190 -7.68 4.15 19.68
N VAL A 191 -7.40 4.96 20.70
CA VAL A 191 -8.21 6.12 21.10
C VAL A 191 -7.40 7.41 21.16
N LEU A 192 -8.05 8.57 21.25
CA LEU A 192 -7.37 9.82 21.54
C LEU A 192 -6.94 9.87 23.01
N GLU A 193 -5.66 10.12 23.26
CA GLU A 193 -5.11 10.24 24.60
C GLU A 193 -5.35 11.63 25.18
N LEU A 194 -6.61 11.95 25.51
CA LEU A 194 -7.01 13.23 26.09
C LEU A 194 -7.12 13.17 27.62
N GLN A 195 -6.91 14.31 28.28
CA GLN A 195 -7.24 14.51 29.69
C GLN A 195 -8.73 14.19 29.93
N GLU A 196 -9.07 13.47 31.00
CA GLU A 196 -10.45 12.96 31.21
C GLU A 196 -11.50 14.06 31.26
N ASN A 197 -11.22 15.14 31.99
CA ASN A 197 -12.13 16.29 32.13
C ASN A 197 -12.40 17.03 30.80
N LYS A 198 -11.59 16.77 29.77
CA LYS A 198 -11.63 17.47 28.48
C LYS A 198 -12.18 16.61 27.34
N ARG A 199 -12.64 15.38 27.62
CA ARG A 199 -13.33 14.55 26.61
C ARG A 199 -14.61 15.20 26.07
N LYS A 200 -15.28 16.04 26.86
CA LYS A 200 -16.46 16.82 26.42
C LYS A 200 -16.16 17.78 25.27
N ASN A 201 -14.90 18.24 25.12
CA ASN A 201 -14.49 19.10 24.02
C ASN A 201 -14.66 18.40 22.66
N ILE A 202 -14.67 17.07 22.60
CA ILE A 202 -14.87 16.31 21.35
C ILE A 202 -16.17 16.75 20.67
N LEU A 203 -17.26 16.88 21.43
CA LEU A 203 -18.55 17.31 20.87
C LEU A 203 -18.48 18.74 20.33
N SER A 204 -17.87 19.67 21.08
CA SER A 204 -17.68 21.05 20.65
C SER A 204 -16.83 21.15 19.38
N ILE A 205 -15.76 20.35 19.30
CA ILE A 205 -14.92 20.25 18.10
C ILE A 205 -15.75 19.74 16.93
N SER A 206 -16.52 18.66 17.10
CA SER A 206 -17.37 18.12 16.03
C SER A 206 -18.37 19.15 15.50
N VAL A 207 -19.03 19.91 16.39
CA VAL A 207 -19.97 20.98 15.99
C VAL A 207 -19.24 22.07 15.21
N LEU A 208 -18.06 22.51 15.67
CA LEU A 208 -17.26 23.53 15.00
C LEU A 208 -16.71 23.06 13.65
N LEU A 209 -16.37 21.77 13.49
CA LEU A 209 -15.97 21.20 12.21
C LEU A 209 -17.13 21.23 11.20
N ILE A 210 -18.35 20.85 11.62
CA ILE A 210 -19.55 20.94 10.78
C ILE A 210 -19.83 22.41 10.41
N ALA A 211 -19.79 23.32 11.39
CA ALA A 211 -19.98 24.75 11.13
C ALA A 211 -18.93 25.31 10.16
N SER A 212 -17.67 24.89 10.28
CA SER A 212 -16.60 25.31 9.36
C SER A 212 -16.80 24.80 7.94
N TYR A 213 -17.34 23.59 7.78
CA TYR A 213 -17.66 23.02 6.47
C TYR A 213 -18.81 23.79 5.80
N ILE A 214 -19.88 24.09 6.55
CA ILE A 214 -20.98 24.92 6.05
C ILE A 214 -20.48 26.32 5.67
N LEU A 215 -19.64 26.93 6.52
CA LEU A 215 -19.04 28.23 6.26
C LEU A 215 -18.19 28.22 4.97
N SER A 216 -17.43 27.16 4.72
CA SER A 216 -16.66 27.05 3.48
C SER A 216 -17.53 27.04 2.22
N GLY A 217 -18.73 26.45 2.29
CA GLY A 217 -19.70 26.49 1.18
C GLY A 217 -20.14 27.91 0.87
N TYR A 218 -20.50 28.70 1.89
CA TYR A 218 -20.82 30.11 1.70
C TYR A 218 -19.63 30.91 1.17
N ALA A 219 -18.43 30.67 1.70
CA ALA A 219 -17.25 31.38 1.26
C ALA A 219 -16.91 31.09 -0.21
N SER A 220 -17.08 29.84 -0.66
CA SER A 220 -16.96 29.45 -2.06
C SER A 220 -17.91 30.27 -2.96
N ILE A 221 -19.20 30.36 -2.59
CA ILE A 221 -20.20 31.17 -3.33
C ILE A 221 -19.82 32.66 -3.35
N TYR A 222 -19.33 33.21 -2.24
CA TYR A 222 -18.90 34.61 -2.18
C TYR A 222 -17.65 34.86 -3.03
N THR A 223 -16.69 33.94 -3.05
CA THR A 223 -15.50 34.02 -3.91
C THR A 223 -15.91 34.13 -5.37
N GLU A 224 -16.81 33.26 -5.84
CA GLU A 224 -17.31 33.28 -7.22
C GLU A 224 -17.95 34.63 -7.56
N LYS A 225 -18.83 35.15 -6.68
CA LYS A 225 -19.49 36.45 -6.88
C LYS A 225 -18.50 37.61 -6.93
N VAL A 226 -17.52 37.65 -6.03
CA VAL A 226 -16.50 38.71 -5.99
C VAL A 226 -15.63 38.67 -7.25
N LEU A 227 -15.17 37.48 -7.65
CA LEU A 227 -14.37 37.31 -8.86
C LEU A 227 -15.17 37.63 -10.13
N GLY A 228 -16.47 37.30 -10.16
CA GLY A 228 -17.38 37.68 -11.25
C GLY A 228 -17.54 39.20 -11.40
N ILE A 229 -17.62 39.95 -10.29
CA ILE A 229 -17.64 41.42 -10.32
C ILE A 229 -16.30 41.97 -10.81
N LEU A 230 -15.18 41.40 -10.38
CA LEU A 230 -13.85 41.80 -10.85
C LEU A 230 -13.63 41.56 -12.35
N LYS A 231 -14.27 40.52 -12.92
CA LYS A 231 -14.30 40.28 -14.37
C LYS A 231 -14.97 41.43 -15.12
N LEU A 232 -16.06 41.99 -14.59
CA LEU A 232 -16.73 43.17 -15.16
C LEU A 232 -15.88 44.45 -15.06
N ALA A 233 -14.93 44.51 -14.13
CA ALA A 233 -13.99 45.61 -13.95
C ALA A 233 -12.74 45.52 -14.85
N ASN A 234 -12.81 44.79 -15.98
CA ASN A 234 -11.71 44.56 -16.94
C ASN A 234 -10.49 43.79 -16.39
N ILE A 235 -10.65 43.00 -15.33
CA ILE A 235 -9.62 42.02 -14.92
C ILE A 235 -9.90 40.70 -15.64
N THR A 236 -8.99 40.27 -16.50
CA THR A 236 -9.11 39.13 -17.43
C THR A 236 -9.00 37.77 -16.72
N PHE A 237 -9.89 37.44 -15.79
CA PHE A 237 -9.97 36.07 -15.27
C PHE A 237 -10.81 35.19 -16.20
N ASN A 238 -10.25 34.07 -16.65
CA ASN A 238 -11.02 33.05 -17.36
C ASN A 238 -12.01 32.37 -16.39
N GLU A 239 -13.14 31.85 -16.90
CA GLU A 239 -14.19 31.22 -16.09
C GLU A 239 -13.67 30.00 -15.32
N ASN A 240 -12.79 29.21 -15.93
CA ASN A 240 -12.15 28.08 -15.27
C ASN A 240 -11.26 28.48 -14.09
N ILE A 241 -10.58 29.63 -14.19
CA ILE A 241 -9.77 30.16 -13.09
C ILE A 241 -10.68 30.58 -11.94
N ILE A 242 -11.82 31.20 -12.24
CA ILE A 242 -12.83 31.59 -11.24
C ILE A 242 -13.35 30.34 -10.51
N LYS A 243 -13.79 29.31 -11.24
CA LYS A 243 -14.25 28.04 -10.66
C LYS A 243 -13.16 27.36 -9.82
N SER A 244 -11.92 27.34 -10.32
CA SER A 244 -10.77 26.75 -9.61
C SER A 244 -10.48 27.50 -8.30
N LEU A 245 -10.50 28.83 -8.31
CA LEU A 245 -10.30 29.67 -7.13
C LEU A 245 -11.46 29.54 -6.14
N GLN A 246 -12.70 29.44 -6.64
CA GLN A 246 -13.88 29.16 -5.83
C GLN A 246 -13.72 27.86 -5.02
N ILE A 247 -13.36 26.76 -5.68
CA ILE A 247 -13.13 25.46 -5.03
C ILE A 247 -11.97 25.56 -4.01
N LEU A 248 -10.86 26.19 -4.42
CA LEU A 248 -9.66 26.32 -3.60
C LEU A 248 -9.89 27.15 -2.34
N THR A 249 -10.60 28.27 -2.47
CA THR A 249 -10.91 29.16 -1.33
C THR A 249 -11.86 28.49 -0.34
N GLY A 250 -12.91 27.81 -0.80
CA GLY A 250 -13.78 27.03 0.06
C GLY A 250 -12.97 26.02 0.89
N HIS A 251 -12.17 25.19 0.22
CA HIS A 251 -11.33 24.19 0.88
C HIS A 251 -10.38 24.79 1.93
N PHE A 252 -9.62 25.83 1.57
CA PHE A 252 -8.67 26.41 2.52
C PHE A 252 -9.32 27.11 3.71
N ILE A 253 -10.52 27.68 3.54
CA ILE A 253 -11.30 28.23 4.65
C ILE A 253 -11.72 27.11 5.60
N TRP A 254 -12.17 25.98 5.08
CA TRP A 254 -12.50 24.82 5.89
C TRP A 254 -11.30 24.31 6.68
N VAL A 255 -10.14 24.16 6.02
CA VAL A 255 -8.88 23.75 6.65
C VAL A 255 -8.45 24.74 7.74
N PHE A 256 -8.51 26.05 7.45
CA PHE A 256 -8.08 27.10 8.36
C PHE A 256 -8.95 27.15 9.62
N CYS A 257 -10.28 27.18 9.48
CA CYS A 257 -11.21 27.19 10.60
C CYS A 257 -11.07 25.92 11.46
N SER A 258 -10.88 24.77 10.83
CA SER A 258 -10.66 23.52 11.53
C SER A 258 -9.31 23.48 12.25
N TYR A 259 -8.24 24.01 11.64
CA TYR A 259 -6.95 24.16 12.29
C TYR A 259 -7.06 25.01 13.57
N LEU A 260 -7.76 26.15 13.50
CA LEU A 260 -8.01 26.99 14.69
C LEU A 260 -8.78 26.22 15.78
N THR A 261 -9.79 25.45 15.37
CA THR A 261 -10.57 24.59 16.27
C THR A 261 -9.67 23.57 16.97
N PHE A 262 -8.86 22.82 16.22
CA PHE A 262 -7.97 21.81 16.79
C PHE A 262 -6.86 22.42 17.65
N ARG A 263 -6.26 23.54 17.21
CA ARG A 263 -5.21 24.26 17.96
C ARG A 263 -5.70 24.69 19.33
N ASN A 264 -6.94 25.18 19.43
CA ASN A 264 -7.46 25.74 20.66
C ASN A 264 -8.18 24.70 21.54
N LEU A 265 -8.84 23.71 20.95
CA LEU A 265 -9.74 22.79 21.66
C LEU A 265 -9.28 21.34 21.76
N LEU A 266 -8.32 20.91 20.92
CA LEU A 266 -7.82 19.52 20.90
C LEU A 266 -6.37 19.44 21.41
N TYR A 267 -5.43 20.10 20.73
CA TYR A 267 -3.99 19.97 20.97
C TYR A 267 -3.54 20.27 22.41
N PRO A 268 -4.05 21.31 23.09
CA PRO A 268 -3.65 21.65 24.46
C PRO A 268 -4.02 20.59 25.51
N TYR A 269 -4.89 19.64 25.15
CA TYR A 269 -5.49 18.69 26.10
C TYR A 269 -5.03 17.24 25.89
N PHE A 270 -4.03 17.01 25.05
CA PHE A 270 -3.36 15.70 24.97
C PHE A 270 -2.63 15.39 26.28
N LYS A 271 -2.73 14.13 26.74
CA LYS A 271 -1.96 13.64 27.88
C LYS A 271 -0.47 13.79 27.59
N ASN A 272 0.28 14.29 28.56
CA ASN A 272 1.73 14.52 28.47
C ASN A 272 2.16 15.42 27.29
N ASN A 273 1.26 16.26 26.76
CA ASN A 273 1.49 17.11 25.59
C ASN A 273 1.95 16.35 24.34
N LYS A 274 1.61 15.06 24.23
CA LYS A 274 2.00 14.21 23.08
C LYS A 274 0.75 13.77 22.33
N SER A 275 0.64 14.19 21.07
CA SER A 275 -0.40 13.66 20.18
C SER A 275 -0.02 12.25 19.74
N ASN A 276 -1.00 11.36 19.66
CA ASN A 276 -0.82 10.03 19.10
C ASN A 276 -1.21 9.95 17.62
N LEU A 277 -1.01 11.04 16.86
CA LEU A 277 -1.26 11.10 15.41
C LEU A 277 -0.40 10.08 14.66
N ASN A 278 0.82 9.85 15.15
CA ASN A 278 1.80 8.92 14.62
C ASN A 278 2.13 9.16 13.14
N PHE A 279 2.61 10.36 12.83
CA PHE A 279 3.17 10.69 11.52
C PHE A 279 4.61 10.15 11.38
N ARG A 280 4.73 8.85 11.04
CA ARG A 280 6.03 8.15 11.01
C ARG A 280 6.63 8.12 9.60
N TYR A 281 7.17 9.25 9.16
CA TYR A 281 7.78 9.40 7.83
C TYR A 281 9.08 8.60 7.65
N THR A 282 9.77 8.26 8.74
CA THR A 282 11.01 7.46 8.74
C THR A 282 10.77 5.96 8.64
N ASP A 283 9.55 5.49 8.93
CA ASP A 283 9.19 4.08 8.83
C ASP A 283 9.23 3.60 7.38
N ARG A 284 9.26 2.28 7.18
CA ARG A 284 9.07 1.67 5.85
C ARG A 284 7.58 1.62 5.53
N TRP A 285 7.09 2.67 4.89
CA TRP A 285 5.68 2.85 4.51
C TRP A 285 5.41 2.60 3.02
N CYS A 286 6.42 2.66 2.14
CA CYS A 286 6.22 2.59 0.68
C CYS A 286 5.42 1.35 0.23
N PHE A 287 5.79 0.16 0.71
CA PHE A 287 5.08 -1.07 0.36
C PHE A 287 3.65 -1.10 0.92
N LYS A 288 3.43 -0.46 2.08
CA LYS A 288 2.11 -0.35 2.70
C LYS A 288 1.17 0.52 1.88
N VAL A 289 1.70 1.62 1.35
CA VAL A 289 0.98 2.46 0.39
C VAL A 289 0.69 1.68 -0.89
N ILE A 290 1.66 0.96 -1.44
CA ILE A 290 1.50 0.19 -2.69
C ILE A 290 0.40 -0.87 -2.57
N TYR A 291 0.48 -1.80 -1.60
CA TYR A 291 -0.56 -2.82 -1.49
C TYR A 291 -1.89 -2.21 -1.07
N GLY A 292 -1.89 -1.18 -0.22
CA GLY A 292 -3.12 -0.52 0.23
C GLY A 292 -3.86 0.15 -0.93
N TYR A 293 -3.12 0.82 -1.82
CA TYR A 293 -3.66 1.42 -3.05
C TYR A 293 -4.24 0.37 -4.01
N LEU A 294 -3.54 -0.74 -4.25
CA LEU A 294 -4.04 -1.82 -5.11
C LEU A 294 -5.29 -2.51 -4.54
N PHE A 295 -5.28 -2.84 -3.24
CA PHE A 295 -6.44 -3.44 -2.60
C PHE A 295 -7.63 -2.46 -2.56
N SER A 296 -7.38 -1.15 -2.53
CA SER A 296 -8.43 -0.14 -2.65
C SER A 296 -9.12 -0.20 -4.00
N HIS A 297 -8.37 -0.33 -5.10
CA HIS A 297 -8.94 -0.57 -6.44
C HIS A 297 -9.75 -1.85 -6.47
N PHE A 298 -9.18 -2.96 -5.98
CA PHE A 298 -9.88 -4.24 -5.94
C PHE A 298 -11.22 -4.16 -5.20
N ILE A 299 -11.23 -3.57 -4.00
CA ILE A 299 -12.45 -3.39 -3.19
C ILE A 299 -13.44 -2.48 -3.92
N PHE A 300 -12.98 -1.34 -4.43
CA PHE A 300 -13.84 -0.41 -5.15
C PHE A 300 -14.54 -1.07 -6.33
N ASN A 301 -13.82 -1.84 -7.17
CA ASN A 301 -14.42 -2.49 -8.34
C ASN A 301 -15.51 -3.50 -7.94
N ILE A 302 -15.30 -4.27 -6.88
CA ILE A 302 -16.33 -5.21 -6.40
C ILE A 302 -17.55 -4.46 -5.88
N VAL A 303 -17.32 -3.41 -5.09
CA VAL A 303 -18.39 -2.62 -4.46
C VAL A 303 -19.14 -1.79 -5.49
N ASP A 304 -18.46 -1.27 -6.51
CA ASP A 304 -19.04 -0.44 -7.56
C ASP A 304 -19.98 -1.25 -8.46
N ILE A 305 -19.67 -2.51 -8.74
CA ILE A 305 -20.60 -3.42 -9.44
C ILE A 305 -21.89 -3.58 -8.65
N PHE A 306 -21.78 -3.76 -7.33
CA PHE A 306 -22.94 -3.87 -6.46
C PHE A 306 -23.70 -2.54 -6.37
N ASN A 307 -22.98 -1.42 -6.34
CA ASN A 307 -23.56 -0.09 -6.36
C ASN A 307 -24.37 0.16 -7.63
N ASN A 308 -23.79 -0.11 -8.81
CA ASN A 308 -24.46 0.04 -10.10
C ASN A 308 -25.64 -0.93 -10.24
N PHE A 309 -25.54 -2.15 -9.70
CA PHE A 309 -26.68 -3.07 -9.63
C PHE A 309 -27.85 -2.48 -8.83
N ILE A 310 -27.56 -1.85 -7.68
CA ILE A 310 -28.58 -1.15 -6.87
C ILE A 310 -29.14 0.06 -7.63
N LEU A 311 -28.28 0.89 -8.20
CA LEU A 311 -28.69 2.11 -8.90
C LEU A 311 -29.60 1.79 -10.08
N ASN A 312 -29.25 0.80 -10.90
CA ASN A 312 -30.07 0.38 -12.05
C ASN A 312 -31.42 -0.22 -11.63
N TYR A 313 -31.53 -0.74 -10.40
CA TYR A 313 -32.81 -1.21 -9.87
C TYR A 313 -33.72 -0.06 -9.43
N PHE A 314 -33.16 0.99 -8.84
CA PHE A 314 -33.93 2.13 -8.30
C PHE A 314 -34.11 3.28 -9.31
N THR A 315 -33.29 3.32 -10.36
CA THR A 315 -33.20 4.44 -11.30
C THR A 315 -33.21 3.89 -12.71
N SER A 316 -34.21 4.28 -13.51
CA SER A 316 -34.42 3.80 -14.88
C SER A 316 -33.70 4.62 -15.94
N ASP A 317 -33.10 5.76 -15.57
CA ASP A 317 -32.37 6.65 -16.47
C ASP A 317 -30.88 6.66 -16.13
N ASP A 318 -30.03 6.74 -17.15
CA ASP A 318 -28.57 6.91 -17.01
C ASP A 318 -28.28 8.28 -16.36
N ILE A 319 -28.29 8.34 -15.03
CA ILE A 319 -27.91 9.57 -14.31
C ILE A 319 -26.39 9.68 -14.33
N TYR A 320 -25.89 10.45 -15.30
CA TYR A 320 -24.53 10.98 -15.25
C TYR A 320 -24.44 11.96 -14.09
N SER A 321 -23.52 11.72 -13.16
CA SER A 321 -23.21 12.67 -12.10
C SER A 321 -22.42 13.84 -12.69
N ASP A 322 -23.01 15.03 -12.78
CA ASP A 322 -22.30 16.26 -13.10
C ASP A 322 -21.32 16.59 -11.95
N ASN A 323 -20.03 16.26 -12.11
CA ASN A 323 -19.02 16.79 -11.22
C ASN A 323 -18.49 18.11 -11.80
N SER A 324 -18.59 19.19 -11.03
CA SER A 324 -18.02 20.52 -11.37
C SER A 324 -16.55 20.51 -11.79
N ILE A 325 -15.78 19.48 -11.44
CA ILE A 325 -14.38 19.30 -11.84
C ILE A 325 -14.28 18.86 -13.31
N ASP A 326 -15.23 18.06 -13.80
CA ASP A 326 -15.22 17.51 -15.15
C ASP A 326 -15.40 18.65 -16.19
N GLU A 327 -16.24 19.65 -15.89
CA GLU A 327 -16.40 20.86 -16.71
C GLU A 327 -15.10 21.67 -16.86
N ILE A 328 -14.34 21.84 -15.76
CA ILE A 328 -13.07 22.61 -15.76
C ILE A 328 -11.98 21.85 -16.52
N VAL A 329 -12.04 20.52 -16.48
CA VAL A 329 -11.07 19.62 -17.12
C VAL A 329 -11.22 19.59 -18.64
N HIS A 330 -12.44 19.71 -19.18
CA HIS A 330 -12.69 19.64 -20.61
C HIS A 330 -12.02 20.75 -21.45
N GLU A 331 -11.79 21.94 -20.88
CA GLU A 331 -11.17 23.06 -21.62
C GLU A 331 -9.63 23.01 -21.68
N LYS A 332 -8.98 22.03 -21.01
CA LYS A 332 -7.53 21.74 -21.08
C LYS A 332 -6.58 22.92 -20.79
N GLU A 333 -7.02 23.93 -20.04
CA GLU A 333 -6.14 25.00 -19.60
C GLU A 333 -5.22 24.56 -18.46
N PHE A 334 -3.92 24.41 -18.76
CA PHE A 334 -2.91 23.90 -17.82
C PHE A 334 -2.95 24.57 -16.44
N PHE A 335 -3.10 25.90 -16.38
CA PHE A 335 -3.08 26.64 -15.12
C PHE A 335 -4.33 26.38 -14.26
N SER A 336 -5.51 26.42 -14.88
CA SER A 336 -6.80 26.13 -14.22
C SER A 336 -6.85 24.69 -13.73
N THR A 337 -6.45 23.74 -14.57
CA THR A 337 -6.33 22.32 -14.20
C THR A 337 -5.33 22.12 -13.06
N PHE A 338 -4.16 22.77 -13.09
CA PHE A 338 -3.16 22.67 -12.03
C PHE A 338 -3.69 23.18 -10.69
N LEU A 339 -4.35 24.34 -10.66
CA LEU A 339 -4.99 24.88 -9.45
C LEU A 339 -6.07 23.94 -8.91
N CYS A 340 -6.84 23.33 -9.82
CA CYS A 340 -7.89 22.39 -9.48
C CYS A 340 -7.37 21.08 -8.89
N ILE A 341 -6.11 20.68 -9.14
CA ILE A 341 -5.52 19.43 -8.61
C ILE A 341 -5.05 19.59 -7.16
N ILE A 342 -4.47 20.74 -6.81
CA ILE A 342 -3.76 20.91 -5.52
C ILE A 342 -4.66 20.59 -4.33
N SER A 343 -5.90 21.06 -4.36
CA SER A 343 -6.88 20.82 -3.29
C SER A 343 -7.31 19.35 -3.22
N PRO A 344 -8.02 18.78 -4.20
CA PRO A 344 -8.58 17.42 -4.12
C PRO A 344 -7.53 16.31 -4.10
N CYS A 345 -6.35 16.49 -4.70
CA CYS A 345 -5.35 15.42 -4.79
C CYS A 345 -4.33 15.43 -3.66
N PHE A 346 -4.11 16.57 -2.99
CA PHE A 346 -3.07 16.71 -1.97
C PHE A 346 -3.60 17.25 -0.65
N SER A 347 -4.19 18.45 -0.66
CA SER A 347 -4.59 19.10 0.59
C SER A 347 -5.78 18.41 1.26
N ALA A 348 -6.82 18.10 0.49
CA ALA A 348 -8.03 17.43 0.99
C ALA A 348 -7.74 16.03 1.54
N PRO A 349 -7.04 15.12 0.84
CA PRO A 349 -6.71 13.80 1.39
C PRO A 349 -5.99 13.88 2.74
N PHE A 350 -5.00 14.78 2.86
CA PHE A 350 -4.26 14.94 4.12
C PHE A 350 -5.17 15.42 5.25
N PHE A 351 -6.01 16.40 4.94
CA PHE A 351 -6.89 17.00 5.93
C PHE A 351 -8.05 16.07 6.32
N GLU A 352 -8.65 15.37 5.37
CA GLU A 352 -9.71 14.40 5.61
C GLU A 352 -9.21 13.18 6.39
N GLU A 353 -8.02 12.65 6.08
CA GLU A 353 -7.43 11.59 6.91
C GLU A 353 -7.22 12.07 8.36
N PHE A 354 -6.79 13.31 8.55
CA PHE A 354 -6.66 13.88 9.88
C PHE A 354 -8.02 13.98 10.61
N ILE A 355 -9.07 14.43 9.94
CA ILE A 355 -10.41 14.48 10.54
C ILE A 355 -10.93 13.07 10.80
N TYR A 356 -11.07 12.24 9.78
CA TYR A 356 -11.83 11.01 9.89
C TYR A 356 -11.05 9.90 10.59
N ARG A 357 -9.76 9.73 10.29
CA ARG A 357 -8.99 8.57 10.81
C ARG A 357 -8.33 8.93 12.13
N PHE A 358 -7.77 10.13 12.24
CA PHE A 358 -7.19 10.56 13.50
C PHE A 358 -8.24 11.06 14.49
N PHE A 359 -9.08 12.04 14.15
CA PHE A 359 -10.00 12.63 15.12
C PHE A 359 -11.28 11.78 15.32
N VAL A 360 -12.11 11.57 14.29
CA VAL A 360 -13.43 10.94 14.39
C VAL A 360 -13.32 9.49 14.85
N LEU A 361 -12.58 8.63 14.14
CA LEU A 361 -12.41 7.21 14.47
C LEU A 361 -11.92 7.01 15.90
N LYS A 362 -10.86 7.71 16.30
CA LYS A 362 -10.29 7.57 17.66
C LYS A 362 -11.17 8.19 18.74
N SER A 363 -11.95 9.23 18.40
CA SER A 363 -12.96 9.80 19.32
C SER A 363 -14.11 8.84 19.55
N LEU A 364 -14.66 8.24 18.48
CA LEU A 364 -15.74 7.26 18.57
C LEU A 364 -15.29 6.05 19.39
N ASN A 365 -14.06 5.56 19.19
CA ASN A 365 -13.53 4.42 19.94
C ASN A 365 -13.32 4.69 21.45
N LEU A 366 -13.49 5.94 21.93
CA LEU A 366 -13.59 6.22 23.38
C LEU A 366 -14.94 5.82 23.98
N PHE A 367 -15.98 5.73 23.15
CA PHE A 367 -17.37 5.55 23.56
C PHE A 367 -18.00 4.24 23.04
N MET A 368 -17.40 3.61 22.04
CA MET A 368 -17.87 2.36 21.45
C MET A 368 -16.71 1.44 21.04
N ASN A 369 -17.03 0.18 20.71
CA ASN A 369 -16.05 -0.76 20.16
C ASN A 369 -15.48 -0.26 18.82
N ILE A 370 -14.22 -0.59 18.53
CA ILE A 370 -13.48 -0.15 17.34
C ILE A 370 -14.23 -0.47 16.05
N ASN A 371 -14.90 -1.62 15.95
CA ASN A 371 -15.61 -2.00 14.74
C ASN A 371 -16.78 -1.04 14.44
N TYR A 372 -17.54 -0.65 15.47
CA TYR A 372 -18.58 0.37 15.32
C TYR A 372 -17.99 1.75 15.04
N ALA A 373 -16.88 2.10 15.70
CA ALA A 373 -16.17 3.35 15.43
C ALA A 373 -15.71 3.44 13.97
N VAL A 374 -15.19 2.34 13.39
CA VAL A 374 -14.85 2.24 11.96
C VAL A 374 -16.08 2.43 11.09
N THR A 375 -17.18 1.71 11.37
CA THR A 375 -18.43 1.84 10.61
C THR A 375 -18.96 3.27 10.58
N PHE A 376 -19.12 3.91 11.74
CA PHE A 376 -19.65 5.27 11.82
C PHE A 376 -18.69 6.32 11.25
N SER A 377 -17.38 6.17 11.48
CA SER A 377 -16.39 7.07 10.88
C SER A 377 -16.44 7.00 9.35
N SER A 378 -16.61 5.81 8.78
CA SER A 378 -16.71 5.63 7.33
C SER A 378 -18.04 6.12 6.75
N LEU A 379 -19.12 5.98 7.51
CA LEU A 379 -20.40 6.54 7.13
C LEU A 379 -20.36 8.07 7.09
N PHE A 380 -19.77 8.71 8.11
CA PHE A 380 -19.57 10.16 8.11
C PHE A 380 -18.68 10.63 6.96
N PHE A 381 -17.61 9.88 6.65
CA PHE A 381 -16.77 10.17 5.49
C PHE A 381 -17.57 10.11 4.18
N ALA A 382 -18.38 9.07 3.96
CA ALA A 382 -19.17 8.94 2.73
C ALA A 382 -20.25 10.03 2.60
N ILE A 383 -20.98 10.32 3.69
CA ILE A 383 -22.01 11.36 3.71
C ILE A 383 -21.40 12.74 3.43
N HIS A 384 -20.21 13.02 3.96
CA HIS A 384 -19.50 14.28 3.74
C HIS A 384 -19.21 14.59 2.27
N HIS A 385 -19.13 13.58 1.40
CA HIS A 385 -18.91 13.79 -0.03
C HIS A 385 -20.18 14.23 -0.77
N LEU A 386 -21.35 14.19 -0.12
CA LEU A 386 -22.65 14.66 -0.65
C LEU A 386 -23.02 14.07 -2.03
N ASN A 387 -22.44 12.92 -2.38
CA ASN A 387 -22.73 12.21 -3.62
C ASN A 387 -23.45 10.90 -3.28
N ILE A 388 -24.78 10.91 -3.46
CA ILE A 388 -25.62 9.75 -3.12
C ILE A 388 -25.31 8.53 -4.00
N PHE A 389 -24.95 8.75 -5.26
CA PHE A 389 -24.63 7.70 -6.22
C PHE A 389 -23.34 6.97 -5.84
N ASN A 390 -22.38 7.65 -5.23
CA ASN A 390 -21.11 7.07 -4.81
C ASN A 390 -21.04 6.75 -3.30
N LEU A 391 -22.16 6.82 -2.58
CA LEU A 391 -22.17 6.65 -1.13
C LEU A 391 -21.66 5.26 -0.70
N ILE A 392 -22.10 4.20 -1.37
CA ILE A 392 -21.70 2.81 -1.04
C ILE A 392 -20.20 2.60 -1.35
N PRO A 393 -19.68 2.91 -2.55
CA PRO A 393 -18.24 2.82 -2.83
C PRO A 393 -17.38 3.61 -1.85
N LEU A 394 -17.74 4.86 -1.55
CA LEU A 394 -16.98 5.73 -0.64
C LEU A 394 -16.99 5.20 0.80
N PHE A 395 -18.11 4.64 1.25
CA PHE A 395 -18.21 4.00 2.57
C PHE A 395 -17.22 2.84 2.71
N PHE A 396 -17.21 1.91 1.75
CA PHE A 396 -16.34 0.73 1.82
C PHE A 396 -14.85 1.08 1.64
N LEU A 397 -14.55 2.06 0.79
CA LEU A 397 -13.19 2.58 0.64
C LEU A 397 -12.69 3.16 1.97
N SER A 398 -13.49 4.00 2.62
CA SER A 398 -13.16 4.54 3.95
C SER A 398 -13.07 3.46 5.02
N PHE A 399 -13.95 2.46 4.97
CA PHE A 399 -13.95 1.33 5.91
C PHE A 399 -12.63 0.58 5.81
N PHE A 400 -12.18 0.30 4.58
CA PHE A 400 -10.90 -0.32 4.33
C PHE A 400 -9.72 0.54 4.82
N TRP A 401 -9.69 1.83 4.48
CA TRP A 401 -8.62 2.74 4.91
C TRP A 401 -8.54 2.90 6.42
N SER A 402 -9.67 2.84 7.13
CA SER A 402 -9.70 2.83 8.59
C SER A 402 -8.96 1.63 9.18
N TYR A 403 -9.13 0.43 8.60
CA TYR A 403 -8.35 -0.74 9.02
C TYR A 403 -6.87 -0.65 8.61
N ILE A 404 -6.54 -0.06 7.47
CA ILE A 404 -5.14 0.24 7.11
C ILE A 404 -4.53 1.16 8.17
N TYR A 405 -5.24 2.21 8.60
CA TYR A 405 -4.74 3.11 9.62
C TYR A 405 -4.55 2.40 10.96
N ILE A 406 -5.51 1.59 11.42
CA ILE A 406 -5.35 0.80 12.66
C ILE A 406 -4.16 -0.16 12.55
N TYR A 407 -4.05 -0.88 11.43
CA TYR A 407 -2.98 -1.84 11.17
C TYR A 407 -1.60 -1.16 11.19
N THR A 408 -1.45 -0.12 10.36
CA THR A 408 -0.17 0.58 10.18
C THR A 408 0.17 1.53 11.31
N ASP A 409 -0.83 2.07 12.00
CA ASP A 409 -0.74 3.17 12.96
C ASP A 409 0.15 4.31 12.46
N ASN A 410 0.07 4.58 11.15
CA ASN A 410 0.83 5.63 10.49
C ASN A 410 -0.09 6.36 9.53
N ILE A 411 -0.51 7.56 9.90
CA ILE A 411 -1.49 8.35 9.13
C ILE A 411 -0.97 8.70 7.73
N LEU A 412 0.36 8.83 7.57
CA LEU A 412 0.99 9.09 6.27
C LEU A 412 0.65 8.00 5.25
N VAL A 413 0.48 6.74 5.69
CA VAL A 413 0.14 5.65 4.78
C VAL A 413 -1.22 5.88 4.15
N THR A 414 -2.25 6.21 4.95
CA THR A 414 -3.59 6.44 4.40
C THR A 414 -3.68 7.76 3.65
N MET A 415 -2.96 8.80 4.08
CA MET A 415 -2.88 10.08 3.35
C MET A 415 -2.36 9.87 1.92
N LEU A 416 -1.31 9.08 1.76
CA LEU A 416 -0.73 8.79 0.43
C LEU A 416 -1.62 7.87 -0.40
N ILE A 417 -2.26 6.87 0.21
CA ILE A 417 -3.22 6.00 -0.49
C ILE A 417 -4.39 6.83 -1.02
N HIS A 418 -4.94 7.72 -0.19
CA HIS A 418 -6.06 8.59 -0.54
C HIS A 418 -5.63 9.62 -1.61
N SER A 419 -4.47 10.26 -1.48
CA SER A 419 -3.93 11.11 -2.55
C SER A 419 -3.78 10.35 -3.87
N PHE A 420 -3.24 9.13 -3.86
CA PHE A 420 -3.14 8.32 -5.07
C PHE A 420 -4.51 7.94 -5.63
N TRP A 421 -5.49 7.65 -4.79
CA TRP A 421 -6.88 7.42 -5.22
C TRP A 421 -7.45 8.64 -5.94
N ASN A 422 -7.33 9.83 -5.35
CA ASN A 422 -7.88 11.05 -5.95
C ASN A 422 -7.14 11.45 -7.24
N ILE A 423 -5.81 11.26 -7.28
CA ILE A 423 -5.03 11.46 -8.52
C ILE A 423 -5.48 10.46 -9.59
N TYR A 424 -5.76 9.19 -9.23
CA TYR A 424 -6.27 8.20 -10.17
C TYR A 424 -7.61 8.65 -10.77
N VAL A 425 -8.59 8.99 -9.93
CA VAL A 425 -9.92 9.44 -10.38
C VAL A 425 -9.80 10.67 -11.29
N PHE A 426 -8.99 11.65 -10.87
CA PHE A 426 -8.75 12.86 -11.63
C PHE A 426 -8.05 12.62 -12.98
N LEU A 427 -7.04 11.74 -13.02
CA LEU A 427 -6.40 11.40 -14.28
C LEU A 427 -7.37 10.66 -15.19
N THR A 428 -8.18 9.74 -14.67
CA THR A 428 -9.19 9.03 -15.47
C THR A 428 -10.21 10.00 -16.09
N SER A 429 -10.63 11.07 -15.39
CA SER A 429 -11.52 12.08 -15.98
C SER A 429 -10.86 12.97 -17.04
N LEU A 430 -9.53 13.02 -17.11
CA LEU A 430 -8.79 13.70 -18.19
C LEU A 430 -8.66 12.86 -19.48
N TYR A 431 -8.66 11.54 -19.35
CA TYR A 431 -8.40 10.60 -20.46
C TYR A 431 -9.68 10.00 -21.07
N ASN A 432 -10.80 10.05 -20.35
CA ASN A 432 -12.14 9.79 -20.88
C ASN A 432 -12.69 11.06 -21.53
#